data_AF-A0A2S6QQK8-F1
#
_entry.id   AF-A0A2S6QQK8-F1
#
_cell.length_a   1.000
_cell.length_b   1.000
_cell.length_c   1.000
_cell.angle_alpha   90.00
_cell.angle_beta   90.00
_cell.angle_gamma   90.00
#
_symmetry.space_group_name_H-M   'P 1'
#
loop_
_entity.id
_entity.type
_entity.pdbx_description
1 polymer ?
#
loop_
_entity_poly.entity_id
_entity_poly.type
_entity_poly.pdbx_seq_one_letter_code
_entity_poly.pdbx_strand_id
1 'polypeptide(L)'
;GPTETMIIADKTVDAELCATDLLGQAEHGYNSPAILITNNEKLAKNTIEEIERILTILPTAETASISWKDYGEVILCDTYEEMLEVANNISSEHVQVMTSKDDWFLDNMHSYGALFLGPRTNVSNGDKVIGTNHTLPTKRAGRYTGGLWVGKFLKTHSYQKITSDEAAVKIGKYCSRLSMLESFVGHAEQANIRIRRYGGQNIPYGKAAE
;
A
#
# COMPACT_ATOMS: atom_id res chain seq x y z
N GLY A 1 -7.78 10.60 -2.05
CA GLY A 1 -8.06 11.58 -0.98
C GLY A 1 -7.45 12.89 -1.42
N PRO A 2 -7.07 13.80 -0.51
CA PRO A 2 -6.06 14.80 -0.85
C PRO A 2 -4.76 14.09 -1.22
N THR A 3 -3.98 14.67 -2.13
CA THR A 3 -2.67 14.14 -2.51
C THR A 3 -1.69 14.30 -1.35
N GLU A 4 -0.86 13.29 -1.11
CA GLU A 4 0.06 13.26 0.03
C GLU A 4 1.49 12.95 -0.46
N THR A 5 2.49 13.68 0.03
CA THR A 5 3.90 13.36 -0.20
C THR A 5 4.70 13.28 1.08
N MET A 6 5.69 12.41 1.08
CA MET A 6 6.69 12.31 2.14
C MET A 6 8.07 12.11 1.53
N ILE A 7 9.03 12.89 2.00
CA ILE A 7 10.44 12.74 1.66
C ILE A 7 11.17 12.18 2.88
N ILE A 8 11.93 11.11 2.68
CA ILE A 8 12.88 10.55 3.64
C ILE A 8 14.27 10.90 3.12
N ALA A 9 14.97 11.82 3.79
CA ALA A 9 16.25 12.33 3.31
C ALA A 9 17.33 12.36 4.39
N ASP A 10 18.58 12.16 3.99
CA ASP A 10 19.75 12.32 4.85
C ASP A 10 20.69 13.40 4.31
N LYS A 11 21.87 13.54 4.94
CA LYS A 11 22.90 14.52 4.55
C LYS A 11 23.47 14.37 3.12
N THR A 12 23.08 13.36 2.35
CA THR A 12 23.56 13.13 0.98
C THR A 12 22.85 13.99 -0.07
N VAL A 13 21.75 14.64 0.29
CA VAL A 13 21.03 15.59 -0.57
C VAL A 13 21.02 16.99 0.03
N ASP A 14 20.69 17.97 -0.80
CA ASP A 14 20.55 19.36 -0.41
C ASP A 14 19.09 19.76 -0.12
N ALA A 15 18.95 20.92 0.51
CA ALA A 15 17.68 21.48 0.94
C ALA A 15 16.82 21.99 -0.22
N GLU A 16 17.41 22.49 -1.30
CA GLU A 16 16.66 23.01 -2.45
C GLU A 16 15.93 21.88 -3.16
N LEU A 17 16.57 20.71 -3.30
CA LEU A 17 15.94 19.51 -3.83
C LEU A 17 14.73 19.06 -2.98
N CYS A 18 14.92 18.95 -1.66
CA CYS A 18 13.84 18.56 -0.75
C CYS A 18 12.68 19.56 -0.77
N ALA A 19 12.99 20.86 -0.71
CA ALA A 19 11.99 21.92 -0.72
C ALA A 19 11.19 21.94 -2.03
N THR A 20 11.88 21.78 -3.17
CA THR A 20 11.24 21.75 -4.49
C THR A 20 10.28 20.57 -4.61
N ASP A 21 10.72 19.37 -4.21
CA ASP A 21 9.91 18.16 -4.31
C ASP A 21 8.69 18.18 -3.36
N LEU A 22 8.83 18.75 -2.15
CA LEU A 22 7.70 18.96 -1.24
C LEU A 22 6.68 19.94 -1.83
N LEU A 23 7.15 21.08 -2.35
CA LEU A 23 6.29 22.12 -2.91
C LEU A 23 5.61 21.67 -4.22
N GLY A 24 6.26 20.82 -5.00
CA GLY A 24 5.70 20.23 -6.21
C GLY A 24 4.44 19.39 -5.95
N GLN A 25 4.25 18.87 -4.74
CA GLN A 25 3.00 18.22 -4.34
C GLN A 25 2.09 19.14 -3.53
N ALA A 26 2.64 20.06 -2.74
CA ALA A 26 1.85 21.08 -2.04
C ALA A 26 0.98 21.93 -3.00
N GLU A 27 1.43 22.12 -4.25
CA GLU A 27 0.66 22.87 -5.25
C GLU A 27 -0.59 22.14 -5.78
N HIS A 28 -0.76 20.83 -5.53
CA HIS A 28 -1.94 20.09 -5.99
C HIS A 28 -3.24 20.55 -5.33
N GLY A 29 -3.17 21.11 -4.12
CA GLY A 29 -4.33 21.63 -3.41
C GLY A 29 -3.99 22.06 -1.99
N TYR A 30 -4.79 22.98 -1.45
CA TYR A 30 -4.60 23.59 -0.11
C TYR A 30 -4.59 22.61 1.06
N ASN A 31 -4.96 21.35 0.85
CA ASN A 31 -5.06 20.31 1.86
C ASN A 31 -4.13 19.12 1.60
N SER A 32 -3.03 19.33 0.88
CA SER A 32 -2.07 18.29 0.48
C SER A 32 -0.90 18.23 1.48
N PRO A 33 -0.82 17.20 2.35
CA PRO A 33 0.28 17.07 3.29
C PRO A 33 1.61 16.86 2.57
N ALA A 34 2.63 17.60 3.02
CA ALA A 34 4.00 17.51 2.52
C ALA A 34 4.95 17.38 3.71
N ILE A 35 5.55 16.20 3.87
CA ILE A 35 6.30 15.85 5.09
C ILE A 35 7.76 15.54 4.75
N LEU A 36 8.70 16.20 5.42
CA LEU A 36 10.10 15.81 5.44
C LEU A 36 10.39 14.98 6.69
N ILE A 37 10.97 13.80 6.51
CA ILE A 37 11.59 12.99 7.57
C ILE A 37 13.10 13.01 7.33
N THR A 38 13.87 13.39 8.33
CA THR A 38 15.34 13.38 8.23
C THR A 38 15.99 13.10 9.58
N ASN A 39 17.20 12.55 9.56
CA ASN A 39 18.08 12.47 10.74
C ASN A 39 19.15 13.57 10.77
N ASN A 40 18.98 14.62 9.96
CA ASN A 40 19.95 15.70 9.84
C ASN A 40 19.30 17.05 10.16
N GLU A 41 19.63 17.60 11.34
CA GLU A 41 19.06 18.88 11.80
C GLU A 41 19.39 20.05 10.87
N LYS A 42 20.58 20.05 10.25
CA LYS A 42 20.97 21.09 9.29
C LYS A 42 20.10 21.02 8.04
N LEU A 43 19.87 19.83 7.50
CA LEU A 43 18.99 19.63 6.35
C LEU A 43 17.55 20.05 6.69
N ALA A 44 17.04 19.65 7.87
CA ALA A 44 15.71 20.03 8.33
C ALA A 44 15.50 21.55 8.33
N LYS A 45 16.44 22.30 8.94
CA LYS A 45 16.37 23.76 9.02
C LYS A 45 16.53 24.43 7.65
N ASN A 46 17.51 23.99 6.88
CA ASN A 46 17.77 24.56 5.55
C ASN A 46 16.61 24.31 4.59
N THR A 47 15.93 23.16 4.66
CA THR A 47 14.76 22.90 3.81
C THR A 47 13.62 23.86 4.11
N ILE A 48 13.39 24.24 5.37
CA ILE A 48 12.38 25.24 5.72
C ILE A 48 12.75 26.60 5.10
N GLU A 49 14.02 27.01 5.19
CA GLU A 49 14.50 28.25 4.57
C GLU A 49 14.32 28.24 3.04
N GLU A 50 14.63 27.12 2.39
CA GLU A 50 14.45 26.95 0.95
C GLU A 50 12.98 26.95 0.54
N ILE A 51 12.08 26.39 1.35
CA ILE A 51 10.63 26.46 1.10
C ILE A 51 10.17 27.92 1.09
N GLU A 52 10.54 28.71 2.09
CA GLU A 52 10.19 30.13 2.15
C GLU A 52 10.73 30.89 0.93
N ARG A 53 11.98 30.59 0.51
CA ARG A 53 12.57 31.18 -0.69
C ARG A 53 11.80 30.78 -1.96
N ILE A 54 11.52 29.50 -2.17
CA ILE A 54 10.87 29.00 -3.38
C ILE A 54 9.44 29.53 -3.48
N LEU A 55 8.71 29.67 -2.37
CA LEU A 55 7.38 30.27 -2.35
C LEU A 55 7.36 31.73 -2.86
N THR A 56 8.49 32.45 -2.86
CA THR A 56 8.57 33.80 -3.46
C THR A 56 8.64 33.81 -4.99
N ILE A 57 9.02 32.68 -5.60
CA ILE A 57 9.23 32.56 -7.06
C ILE A 57 8.28 31.55 -7.72
N LEU A 58 7.66 30.66 -6.96
CA LEU A 58 6.74 29.64 -7.44
C LEU A 58 5.43 30.29 -7.92
N PRO A 59 5.03 30.17 -9.21
CA PRO A 59 3.80 30.80 -9.71
C PRO A 59 2.52 30.32 -9.01
N THR A 60 2.53 29.08 -8.50
CA THR A 60 1.43 28.42 -7.77
C THR A 60 1.51 28.63 -6.24
N ALA A 61 2.36 29.55 -5.76
CA ALA A 61 2.60 29.77 -4.34
C ALA A 61 1.35 30.07 -3.52
N GLU A 62 0.31 30.69 -4.09
CA GLU A 62 -0.96 30.92 -3.39
C GLU A 62 -1.58 29.62 -2.85
N THR A 63 -1.50 28.52 -3.62
CA THR A 63 -2.00 27.21 -3.19
C THR A 63 -0.97 26.49 -2.33
N ALA A 64 0.28 26.43 -2.79
CA ALA A 64 1.34 25.68 -2.12
C ALA A 64 1.64 26.22 -0.72
N SER A 65 1.60 27.54 -0.51
CA SER A 65 1.83 28.17 0.80
C SER A 65 0.76 27.82 1.83
N ILE A 66 -0.52 27.73 1.41
CA ILE A 66 -1.61 27.30 2.32
C ILE A 66 -1.39 25.84 2.71
N SER A 67 -1.11 24.99 1.73
CA SER A 67 -0.87 23.56 1.99
C SER A 67 0.33 23.34 2.92
N TRP A 68 1.44 24.03 2.68
CA TRP A 68 2.63 23.97 3.52
C TRP A 68 2.37 24.50 4.93
N LYS A 69 1.68 25.65 5.04
CA LYS A 69 1.38 26.26 6.35
C LYS A 69 0.50 25.36 7.22
N ASP A 70 -0.51 24.73 6.63
CA ASP A 70 -1.54 24.00 7.38
C ASP A 70 -1.19 22.52 7.57
N TYR A 71 -0.40 21.93 6.67
CA TYR A 71 -0.11 20.48 6.63
C TYR A 71 1.36 20.13 6.38
N GLY A 72 2.24 21.13 6.24
CA GLY A 72 3.69 20.92 6.09
C GLY A 72 4.31 20.52 7.42
N GLU A 73 5.10 19.45 7.41
CA GLU A 73 5.79 18.96 8.61
C GLU A 73 7.25 18.63 8.30
N VAL A 74 8.13 18.93 9.26
CA VAL A 74 9.51 18.45 9.26
C VAL A 74 9.74 17.67 10.54
N ILE A 75 10.05 16.39 10.40
CA ILE A 75 10.25 15.44 11.48
C ILE A 75 11.73 15.09 11.52
N LEU A 76 12.39 15.51 12.61
CA LEU A 76 13.77 15.16 12.91
C LEU A 76 13.80 13.89 13.74
N CYS A 77 14.52 12.87 13.25
CA CYS A 77 14.75 11.59 13.91
C CYS A 77 16.22 11.43 14.29
N ASP A 78 16.54 10.49 15.17
CA ASP A 78 17.90 10.16 15.57
C ASP A 78 18.56 9.13 14.64
N THR A 79 17.77 8.19 14.10
CA THR A 79 18.27 7.01 13.37
C THR A 79 17.46 6.70 12.12
N TYR A 80 18.02 5.90 11.20
CA TYR A 80 17.30 5.43 10.01
C TYR A 80 16.12 4.53 10.37
N GLU A 81 16.26 3.76 11.45
CA GLU A 81 15.24 2.88 12.01
C GLU A 81 14.04 3.68 12.52
N GLU A 82 14.28 4.81 13.20
CA GLU A 82 13.21 5.71 13.60
C GLU A 82 12.57 6.41 12.40
N MET A 83 13.36 6.87 11.41
CA MET A 83 12.82 7.43 10.17
C MET A 83 11.89 6.43 9.46
N LEU A 84 12.27 5.15 9.43
CA LEU A 84 11.47 4.06 8.87
C LEU A 84 10.15 3.85 9.65
N GLU A 85 10.22 3.82 10.99
CA GLU A 85 9.05 3.66 11.84
C GLU A 85 8.04 4.81 11.62
N VAL A 86 8.53 6.05 11.64
CA VAL A 86 7.72 7.24 11.37
C VAL A 86 7.11 7.15 9.97
N ALA A 87 7.90 6.80 8.95
CA ALA A 87 7.43 6.69 7.58
C ALA A 87 6.31 5.64 7.42
N ASN A 88 6.47 4.44 7.98
CA ASN A 88 5.44 3.40 7.97
C ASN A 88 4.18 3.83 8.75
N ASN A 89 4.35 4.59 9.85
CA ASN A 89 3.25 5.15 10.61
C ASN A 89 2.50 6.24 9.83
N ILE A 90 3.18 7.07 9.05
CA ILE A 90 2.52 8.09 8.24
C ILE A 90 1.85 7.45 7.02
N SER A 91 2.49 6.46 6.37
CA SER A 91 1.95 5.73 5.23
C SER A 91 1.42 6.64 4.12
N SER A 92 2.24 7.60 3.69
CA SER A 92 1.89 8.54 2.62
C SER A 92 1.60 7.85 1.29
N GLU A 93 0.80 8.54 0.47
CA GLU A 93 0.53 8.17 -0.92
C GLU A 93 1.82 8.06 -1.74
N HIS A 94 2.65 9.10 -1.75
CA HIS A 94 3.94 9.11 -2.41
C HIS A 94 5.07 9.19 -1.37
N VAL A 95 6.10 8.35 -1.52
CA VAL A 95 7.29 8.37 -0.66
C VAL A 95 8.54 8.44 -1.51
N GLN A 96 9.32 9.51 -1.34
CA GLN A 96 10.66 9.63 -1.92
C GLN A 96 11.71 9.30 -0.86
N VAL A 97 12.63 8.39 -1.18
CA VAL A 97 13.77 8.06 -0.34
C VAL A 97 15.02 8.56 -1.03
N MET A 98 15.69 9.53 -0.39
CA MET A 98 16.89 10.19 -0.91
C MET A 98 17.99 10.15 0.15
N THR A 99 18.58 8.96 0.33
CA THR A 99 19.52 8.68 1.41
C THR A 99 20.75 7.92 0.91
N SER A 100 21.70 7.69 1.81
CA SER A 100 22.79 6.73 1.62
C SER A 100 22.36 5.25 1.77
N LYS A 101 21.08 4.99 2.07
CA LYS A 101 20.52 3.67 2.42
C LYS A 101 19.21 3.35 1.66
N ASP A 102 19.06 3.81 0.42
CA ASP A 102 17.81 3.68 -0.35
C ASP A 102 17.31 2.23 -0.44
N ASP A 103 18.19 1.28 -0.77
CA ASP A 103 17.85 -0.15 -0.86
C ASP A 103 17.43 -0.72 0.51
N TRP A 104 18.01 -0.23 1.61
CA TRP A 104 17.60 -0.65 2.94
C TRP A 104 16.18 -0.17 3.26
N PHE A 105 15.78 1.04 2.85
CA PHE A 105 14.38 1.46 2.99
C PHE A 105 13.45 0.63 2.09
N LEU A 106 13.85 0.31 0.85
CA LEU A 106 13.08 -0.58 -0.02
C LEU A 106 12.80 -1.94 0.63
N ASP A 107 13.82 -2.53 1.26
CA ASP A 107 13.71 -3.85 1.89
C ASP A 107 12.89 -3.84 3.19
N ASN A 108 12.76 -2.69 3.87
CA ASN A 108 12.17 -2.62 5.21
C ASN A 108 10.86 -1.79 5.29
N MET A 109 10.54 -0.97 4.29
CA MET A 109 9.26 -0.25 4.23
C MET A 109 8.11 -1.18 3.85
N HIS A 110 6.96 -1.01 4.50
CA HIS A 110 5.78 -1.86 4.28
C HIS A 110 4.46 -1.08 4.15
N SER A 111 4.48 0.25 4.24
CA SER A 111 3.26 1.07 4.15
C SER A 111 3.51 2.37 3.39
N TYR A 112 3.14 2.37 2.11
CA TYR A 112 3.26 3.47 1.16
C TYR A 112 2.34 3.22 -0.05
N GLY A 113 2.00 4.25 -0.82
CA GLY A 113 1.32 4.08 -2.11
C GLY A 113 2.30 3.77 -3.24
N ALA A 114 3.30 4.63 -3.43
CA ALA A 114 4.42 4.44 -4.35
C ALA A 114 5.73 4.92 -3.74
N LEU A 115 6.82 4.21 -4.06
CA LEU A 115 8.16 4.49 -3.56
C LEU A 115 9.06 4.97 -4.71
N PHE A 116 9.79 6.05 -4.48
CA PHE A 116 10.70 6.69 -5.42
C PHE A 116 12.10 6.68 -4.80
N LEU A 117 13.05 5.98 -5.43
CA LEU A 117 14.36 5.71 -4.83
C LEU A 117 15.47 6.55 -5.45
N GLY A 118 16.24 7.21 -4.58
CA GLY A 118 17.38 8.05 -4.88
C GLY A 118 17.03 9.44 -5.39
N PRO A 119 17.98 10.40 -5.33
CA PRO A 119 17.75 11.81 -5.65
C PRO A 119 17.46 12.11 -7.12
N ARG A 120 17.53 11.10 -8.00
CA ARG A 120 17.22 11.23 -9.43
C ARG A 120 15.77 10.86 -9.76
N THR A 121 15.04 10.33 -8.77
CA THR A 121 13.70 9.78 -8.95
C THR A 121 12.72 10.60 -8.12
N ASN A 122 11.90 11.41 -8.79
CA ASN A 122 10.92 12.28 -8.14
C ASN A 122 9.48 11.86 -8.42
N VAL A 123 8.54 12.39 -7.63
CA VAL A 123 7.11 12.07 -7.78
C VAL A 123 6.56 12.48 -9.15
N SER A 124 7.03 13.62 -9.70
CA SER A 124 6.59 14.07 -11.03
C SER A 124 6.91 13.06 -12.13
N ASN A 125 8.01 12.29 -12.03
CA ASN A 125 8.27 11.17 -12.94
C ASN A 125 7.15 10.13 -12.87
N GLY A 126 6.72 9.76 -11.66
CA GLY A 126 5.62 8.81 -11.39
C GLY A 126 4.27 9.30 -11.88
N ASP A 127 4.00 10.59 -11.68
CA ASP A 127 2.75 11.22 -12.06
C ASP A 127 2.56 11.34 -13.57
N LYS A 128 3.65 11.36 -14.33
CA LYS A 128 3.62 11.79 -15.74
C LYS A 128 4.20 10.77 -16.71
N VAL A 129 5.38 10.21 -16.46
CA VAL A 129 6.21 9.68 -17.57
C VAL A 129 6.92 8.34 -17.32
N ILE A 130 7.09 7.88 -16.08
CA ILE A 130 7.92 6.70 -15.80
C ILE A 130 7.19 5.36 -15.96
N GLY A 131 5.85 5.37 -16.00
CA GLY A 131 5.00 4.22 -16.31
C GLY A 131 4.28 3.57 -15.12
N THR A 132 4.61 3.95 -13.88
CA THR A 132 3.81 3.58 -12.70
C THR A 132 2.43 4.25 -12.72
N ASN A 133 1.47 3.72 -11.95
CA ASN A 133 0.14 4.32 -11.86
C ASN A 133 0.06 5.30 -10.69
N HIS A 134 -0.36 6.55 -10.95
CA HIS A 134 -0.49 7.59 -9.93
C HIS A 134 -1.85 7.61 -9.20
N THR A 135 -2.76 6.68 -9.48
CA THR A 135 -3.98 6.50 -8.68
C THR A 135 -3.64 5.65 -7.47
N LEU A 136 -3.25 6.32 -6.38
CA LEU A 136 -2.65 5.71 -5.21
C LEU A 136 -3.52 5.85 -3.95
N PRO A 137 -3.27 5.02 -2.91
CA PRO A 137 -3.96 5.13 -1.63
C PRO A 137 -3.47 6.32 -0.80
N THR A 138 -4.39 7.18 -0.41
CA THR A 138 -4.17 8.33 0.50
C THR A 138 -4.67 8.04 1.91
N LYS A 139 -4.43 8.91 2.89
CA LYS A 139 -4.96 8.84 4.27
C LYS A 139 -4.62 7.52 4.95
N ARG A 140 -3.35 7.11 4.90
CA ARG A 140 -2.85 5.85 5.48
C ARG A 140 -3.42 4.58 4.86
N ALA A 141 -4.12 4.67 3.72
CA ALA A 141 -4.66 3.50 3.06
C ALA A 141 -3.57 2.57 2.47
N GLY A 142 -2.34 3.07 2.28
CA GLY A 142 -1.17 2.27 1.93
C GLY A 142 -0.85 1.13 2.91
N ARG A 143 -1.46 1.13 4.11
CA ARG A 143 -1.38 0.04 5.09
C ARG A 143 -2.18 -1.21 4.72
N TYR A 144 -3.20 -1.10 3.86
CA TYR A 144 -4.12 -2.22 3.56
C TYR A 144 -4.51 -2.33 2.09
N THR A 145 -4.11 -1.38 1.23
CA THR A 145 -4.34 -1.45 -0.20
C THR A 145 -3.18 -0.79 -0.96
N GLY A 146 -3.01 -1.16 -2.22
CA GLY A 146 -2.02 -0.57 -3.12
C GLY A 146 -2.66 0.28 -4.22
N GLY A 147 -1.78 0.85 -5.06
CA GLY A 147 -2.14 1.60 -6.25
C GLY A 147 -3.07 0.87 -7.21
N LEU A 148 -3.68 1.62 -8.12
CA LEU A 148 -4.41 1.06 -9.24
C LEU A 148 -3.49 0.18 -10.10
N TRP A 149 -3.94 -1.03 -10.39
CA TRP A 149 -3.25 -1.97 -11.28
C TRP A 149 -4.28 -2.76 -12.08
N VAL A 150 -3.86 -3.49 -13.11
CA VAL A 150 -4.76 -4.18 -14.03
C VAL A 150 -5.76 -5.12 -13.34
N GLY A 151 -5.37 -5.75 -12.23
CA GLY A 151 -6.24 -6.63 -11.47
C GLY A 151 -7.47 -5.96 -10.86
N LYS A 152 -7.49 -4.62 -10.69
CA LYS A 152 -8.71 -3.90 -10.29
C LYS A 152 -9.78 -3.88 -11.39
N PHE A 153 -9.41 -4.21 -12.64
CA PHE A 153 -10.33 -4.35 -13.78
C PHE A 153 -10.62 -5.80 -14.16
N LEU A 154 -10.00 -6.77 -13.46
CA LEU A 154 -10.23 -8.19 -13.70
C LEU A 154 -11.38 -8.70 -12.82
N LYS A 155 -12.14 -9.66 -13.36
CA LYS A 155 -13.08 -10.48 -12.58
C LYS A 155 -12.51 -11.88 -12.45
N THR A 156 -12.12 -12.28 -11.22
CA THR A 156 -11.57 -13.61 -10.95
C THR A 156 -12.68 -14.59 -10.61
N HIS A 157 -13.09 -15.42 -11.58
CA HIS A 157 -14.03 -16.51 -11.35
C HIS A 157 -13.28 -17.82 -11.06
N SER A 158 -13.64 -18.50 -9.98
CA SER A 158 -13.24 -19.90 -9.75
C SER A 158 -14.26 -20.85 -10.38
N TYR A 159 -13.79 -21.89 -11.06
CA TYR A 159 -14.61 -23.04 -11.43
C TYR A 159 -13.95 -24.31 -10.92
N GLN A 160 -14.75 -25.34 -10.67
CA GLN A 160 -14.28 -26.63 -10.19
C GLN A 160 -15.06 -27.74 -10.88
N LYS A 161 -14.34 -28.80 -11.25
CA LYS A 161 -14.91 -29.99 -11.87
C LYS A 161 -14.28 -31.22 -11.24
N ILE A 162 -15.12 -32.07 -10.66
CA ILE A 162 -14.73 -33.42 -10.27
C ILE A 162 -14.91 -34.31 -11.50
N THR A 163 -13.82 -34.96 -11.93
CA THR A 163 -13.77 -35.70 -13.20
C THR A 163 -13.87 -37.22 -13.04
N SER A 164 -13.80 -37.75 -11.82
CA SER A 164 -14.01 -39.18 -11.56
C SER A 164 -14.87 -39.42 -10.34
N ASP A 165 -15.48 -40.59 -10.34
CA ASP A 165 -16.32 -41.09 -9.26
C ASP A 165 -15.51 -41.26 -7.96
N GLU A 166 -14.28 -41.78 -8.04
CA GLU A 166 -13.38 -41.93 -6.90
C GLU A 166 -13.04 -40.58 -6.25
N ALA A 167 -12.80 -39.55 -7.07
CA ALA A 167 -12.56 -38.20 -6.57
C ALA A 167 -13.81 -37.60 -5.92
N ALA A 168 -15.00 -37.83 -6.49
CA ALA A 168 -16.27 -37.42 -5.91
C ALA A 168 -16.51 -38.04 -4.53
N VAL A 169 -16.21 -39.33 -4.39
CA VAL A 169 -16.31 -40.07 -3.14
C VAL A 169 -15.29 -39.56 -2.12
N LYS A 170 -14.02 -39.40 -2.53
CA LYS A 170 -12.94 -38.96 -1.64
C LYS A 170 -13.23 -37.58 -1.04
N ILE A 171 -13.55 -36.58 -1.87
CA ILE A 171 -13.86 -35.24 -1.36
C ILE A 171 -15.19 -35.21 -0.61
N GLY A 172 -16.16 -36.00 -1.06
CA GLY A 172 -17.45 -36.16 -0.40
C GLY A 172 -17.31 -36.60 1.05
N LYS A 173 -16.45 -37.58 1.35
CA LYS A 173 -16.24 -38.04 2.74
C LYS A 173 -15.75 -36.92 3.66
N TYR A 174 -14.82 -36.08 3.21
CA TYR A 174 -14.38 -34.92 3.99
C TYR A 174 -15.51 -33.91 4.17
N CYS A 175 -16.21 -33.57 3.08
CA CYS A 175 -17.32 -32.61 3.11
C CYS A 175 -18.45 -33.06 4.05
N SER A 176 -18.80 -34.36 4.03
CA SER A 176 -19.80 -34.93 4.92
C SER A 176 -19.46 -34.75 6.39
N ARG A 177 -18.25 -35.17 6.80
CA ARG A 177 -17.80 -35.08 8.19
C ARG A 177 -17.71 -33.62 8.68
N LEU A 178 -17.14 -32.73 7.86
CA LEU A 178 -17.06 -31.30 8.18
C LEU A 178 -18.45 -30.68 8.33
N SER A 179 -19.36 -30.96 7.38
CA SER A 179 -20.72 -30.44 7.42
C SER A 179 -21.48 -30.91 8.66
N MET A 180 -21.23 -32.13 9.14
CA MET A 180 -21.84 -32.62 10.38
C MET A 180 -21.30 -31.94 11.63
N LEU A 181 -20.01 -31.60 11.68
CA LEU A 181 -19.42 -30.81 12.78
C LEU A 181 -19.97 -29.38 12.82
N GLU A 182 -20.27 -28.80 11.66
CA GLU A 182 -20.91 -27.48 11.52
C GLU A 182 -22.44 -27.52 11.74
N SER A 183 -23.02 -28.69 12.04
CA SER A 183 -24.47 -28.89 12.15
C SER A 183 -25.26 -28.60 10.85
N PHE A 184 -24.61 -28.67 9.69
CA PHE A 184 -25.21 -28.45 8.37
C PHE A 184 -25.59 -29.76 7.68
N VAL A 185 -26.61 -30.43 8.19
CA VAL A 185 -27.08 -31.74 7.69
C VAL A 185 -27.39 -31.74 6.18
N GLY A 186 -28.00 -30.67 5.65
CA GLY A 186 -28.27 -30.57 4.21
C GLY A 186 -27.01 -30.56 3.34
N HIS A 187 -25.95 -29.88 3.79
CA HIS A 187 -24.64 -29.87 3.11
C HIS A 187 -23.98 -31.26 3.19
N ALA A 188 -24.04 -31.91 4.36
CA ALA A 188 -23.57 -33.28 4.52
C ALA A 188 -24.28 -34.23 3.54
N GLU A 189 -25.59 -34.07 3.36
CA GLU A 189 -26.36 -34.91 2.45
C GLU A 189 -26.10 -34.66 0.96
N GLN A 190 -25.73 -33.43 0.59
CA GLN A 190 -25.20 -33.15 -0.76
C GLN A 190 -23.92 -33.95 -1.01
N ALA A 191 -23.04 -34.08 -0.02
CA ALA A 191 -21.85 -34.93 -0.15
C ALA A 191 -22.21 -36.43 -0.11
N ASN A 192 -23.03 -36.85 0.85
CA ASN A 192 -23.43 -38.24 1.05
C ASN A 192 -24.13 -38.84 -0.16
N ILE A 193 -24.99 -38.10 -0.86
CA ILE A 193 -25.65 -38.62 -2.07
C ILE A 193 -24.64 -38.95 -3.18
N ARG A 194 -23.54 -38.21 -3.28
CA ARG A 194 -22.47 -38.47 -4.25
C ARG A 194 -21.62 -39.66 -3.83
N ILE A 195 -21.33 -39.80 -2.52
CA ILE A 195 -20.68 -41.01 -1.98
C ILE A 195 -21.55 -42.26 -2.20
N ARG A 196 -22.86 -42.16 -1.96
CA ARG A 196 -23.83 -43.25 -2.21
C ARG A 196 -23.87 -43.64 -3.68
N ARG A 197 -24.00 -42.67 -4.59
CA ARG A 197 -24.16 -42.92 -6.03
C ARG A 197 -22.87 -43.39 -6.71
N TYR A 198 -21.75 -42.73 -6.42
CA TYR A 198 -20.48 -42.94 -7.14
C TYR A 198 -19.52 -43.88 -6.39
N GLY A 199 -19.73 -44.10 -5.09
CA GLY A 199 -18.89 -44.99 -4.27
C GLY A 199 -19.59 -46.24 -3.75
N GLY A 200 -20.90 -46.39 -4.01
CA GLY A 200 -21.70 -47.53 -3.55
C GLY A 200 -21.81 -47.68 -2.03
N GLN A 201 -21.38 -46.68 -1.25
CA GLN A 201 -21.35 -46.73 0.21
C GLN A 201 -22.67 -46.25 0.79
N ASN A 202 -23.29 -47.06 1.66
CA ASN A 202 -24.55 -46.69 2.30
C ASN A 202 -24.31 -45.80 3.53
N ILE A 203 -24.60 -44.51 3.41
CA ILE A 203 -24.53 -43.54 4.51
C ILE A 203 -25.96 -43.14 4.88
N PRO A 204 -26.39 -43.34 6.14
CA PRO A 204 -27.72 -42.92 6.58
C PRO A 204 -27.94 -41.42 6.40
N TYR A 205 -29.17 -41.02 6.11
CA TYR A 205 -29.51 -39.62 5.96
C TYR A 205 -29.29 -38.85 7.28
N GLY A 206 -28.59 -37.73 7.21
CA GLY A 206 -28.23 -36.91 8.38
C GLY A 206 -27.13 -37.51 9.25
N LYS A 207 -26.31 -38.40 8.70
CA LYS A 207 -25.13 -38.95 9.37
C LYS A 207 -23.86 -38.64 8.58
N ALA A 208 -22.74 -38.59 9.29
CA ALA A 208 -21.44 -38.40 8.67
C ALA A 208 -21.04 -39.67 7.89
N ALA A 209 -20.37 -39.49 6.77
CA ALA A 209 -19.63 -40.55 6.11
C ALA A 209 -18.42 -40.95 6.98
N GLU A 210 -18.17 -42.24 7.13
CA GLU A 210 -16.95 -42.75 7.79
C GLU A 210 -15.71 -42.59 6.89
#